data_AF-A0A836JD84-F1
#
_entry.id   AF-A0A836JD84-F1
#
_cell.length_a   1.000
_cell.length_b   1.000
_cell.length_c   1.000
_cell.angle_alpha   90.00
_cell.angle_beta   90.00
_cell.angle_gamma   90.00
#
_symmetry.space_group_name_H-M   'P 1'
#
loop_
_entity.id
_entity.type
_entity.pdbx_description
1 polymer ?
#
loop_
_entity_poly.entity_id
_entity_poly.type
_entity_poly.pdbx_seq_one_letter_code
_entity_poly.pdbx_strand_id
1 'polypeptide(L)'
;MSQLSRIVLIIAMSVLLYVHAEEYYNDEFDNAIDDIDAHLRNDTERTEYHKCYMNTGPCKPIQKTLTDMFSEAYHTKCKKCTEKQKEIFSSVINWYKKNDPDKWQLIFAKSVEDMKKKATQKSPAK
;
A
#
# COMPACT_ATOMS: atom_id res chain seq x y z
N MET A 1 20.84 -16.87 43.16
CA MET A 1 19.46 -16.45 42.83
C MET A 1 19.39 -15.06 42.19
N SER A 2 20.06 -14.02 42.74
CA SER A 2 20.03 -12.65 42.18
C SER A 2 20.59 -12.54 40.74
N GLN A 3 21.66 -13.26 40.40
CA GLN A 3 22.25 -13.23 39.06
C GLN A 3 21.34 -13.80 37.97
N LEU A 4 20.69 -14.94 38.23
CA LEU A 4 19.75 -15.56 37.28
C LEU A 4 18.53 -14.66 37.05
N SER A 5 18.03 -14.02 38.10
CA SER A 5 16.91 -13.07 38.00
C SER A 5 17.26 -11.84 37.15
N ARG A 6 18.50 -11.35 37.23
CA ARG A 6 19.00 -10.24 36.41
C ARG A 6 19.11 -10.63 34.93
N ILE A 7 19.62 -11.83 34.65
CA ILE A 7 19.72 -12.35 33.27
C ILE A 7 18.33 -12.52 32.65
N VAL A 8 17.37 -13.08 33.39
CA VAL A 8 15.98 -13.23 32.91
C VAL A 8 15.33 -11.87 32.64
N LEU A 9 15.56 -10.86 33.48
CA LEU A 9 15.05 -9.49 33.27
C LEU A 9 15.68 -8.82 32.04
N ILE A 10 16.97 -9.00 31.80
CA ILE A 10 17.66 -8.45 30.62
C ILE A 10 17.15 -9.11 29.34
N ILE A 11 16.93 -10.44 29.35
CA ILE A 11 16.37 -11.18 28.21
C ILE A 11 14.92 -10.77 27.95
N ALA A 12 14.10 -10.60 28.99
CA ALA A 12 12.73 -10.13 28.84
C ALA A 12 12.65 -8.70 28.27
N MET A 13 13.54 -7.79 28.71
CA MET A 13 13.63 -6.44 28.18
C MET A 13 14.14 -6.38 26.74
N SER A 14 15.10 -7.23 26.35
CA SER A 14 15.58 -7.27 24.96
C SER A 14 14.57 -7.88 24.00
N VAL A 15 13.74 -8.84 24.44
CA VAL A 15 12.60 -9.35 23.67
C VAL A 15 11.50 -8.28 23.52
N LEU A 16 11.28 -7.43 24.53
CA LEU A 16 10.36 -6.28 24.45
C LEU A 16 10.88 -5.13 23.56
N LEU A 17 12.19 -5.02 23.35
CA LEU A 17 12.78 -4.03 22.43
C LEU A 17 12.76 -4.48 20.96
N TYR A 18 12.46 -5.75 20.69
CA TYR A 18 12.11 -6.24 19.34
C TYR A 18 10.66 -5.87 18.94
N VAL A 19 10.10 -4.84 19.56
CA VAL A 19 8.83 -4.22 19.19
C VAL A 19 9.01 -3.50 17.85
N HIS A 20 8.67 -4.26 16.81
CA HIS A 20 8.12 -3.84 15.54
C HIS A 20 8.89 -2.71 14.84
N ALA A 21 9.90 -3.08 14.04
CA ALA A 21 10.20 -2.27 12.87
C ALA A 21 8.91 -2.22 12.01
N GLU A 22 8.20 -1.10 12.06
CA GLU A 22 7.08 -0.86 11.16
C GLU A 22 7.63 -0.83 9.74
N GLU A 23 7.32 -1.89 8.97
CA GLU A 23 7.65 -1.94 7.55
C GLU A 23 6.77 -0.94 6.80
N TYR A 24 7.26 0.29 6.62
CA TYR A 24 6.64 1.27 5.75
C TYR A 24 6.90 0.96 4.27
N TYR A 25 6.01 1.39 3.40
CA TYR A 25 6.30 1.49 1.97
C TYR A 25 7.42 2.53 1.75
N ASN A 26 8.17 2.37 0.66
CA ASN A 26 9.17 3.37 0.27
C ASN A 26 8.52 4.76 0.14
N ASP A 27 9.13 5.77 0.75
CA ASP A 27 8.66 7.15 0.85
C ASP A 27 9.27 8.08 -0.22
N GLU A 28 10.10 7.55 -1.14
CA GLU A 28 10.71 8.29 -2.26
C GLU A 28 9.68 9.12 -3.07
N PHE A 29 8.42 8.68 -3.09
CA PHE A 29 7.35 9.32 -3.86
C PHE A 29 6.41 10.21 -3.04
N ASP A 30 6.61 10.31 -1.73
CA ASP A 30 5.79 11.15 -0.86
C ASP A 30 5.89 12.64 -1.27
N ASN A 31 7.08 13.05 -1.74
CA ASN A 31 7.34 14.39 -2.28
C ASN A 31 7.09 14.50 -3.80
N ALA A 32 6.90 13.39 -4.50
CA ALA A 32 6.63 13.41 -5.93
C ALA A 32 5.17 13.79 -6.24
N ILE A 33 4.27 13.62 -5.26
CA ILE A 33 2.84 13.91 -5.36
C ILE A 33 2.47 15.00 -4.34
N ASP A 34 2.98 16.21 -4.59
CA ASP A 34 2.70 17.37 -3.73
C ASP A 34 1.22 17.80 -3.82
N ASP A 35 0.65 17.83 -5.03
CA ASP A 35 -0.75 18.17 -5.30
C ASP A 35 -1.50 17.01 -5.96
N ILE A 36 -2.08 16.13 -5.13
CA ILE A 36 -2.88 15.00 -5.61
C ILE A 36 -4.12 15.44 -6.41
N ASP A 37 -4.69 16.60 -6.14
CA ASP A 37 -5.89 17.08 -6.84
C ASP A 37 -5.58 17.54 -8.27
N ALA A 38 -4.39 18.08 -8.53
CA ALA A 38 -3.92 18.34 -9.89
C ALA A 38 -3.80 17.05 -10.72
N HIS A 39 -3.22 16.00 -10.14
CA HIS A 39 -3.08 14.68 -10.78
C HIS A 39 -4.46 14.05 -11.03
N LEU A 40 -5.36 14.14 -10.06
CA LEU A 40 -6.74 13.65 -10.19
C LEU A 40 -7.59 14.47 -11.16
N ARG A 41 -7.22 15.71 -11.51
CA ARG A 41 -7.89 16.47 -12.59
C ARG A 41 -7.37 16.14 -13.98
N ASN A 42 -6.23 15.46 -14.09
CA ASN A 42 -5.63 15.09 -15.37
C ASN A 42 -6.19 13.76 -15.90
N ASP A 43 -7.12 13.83 -16.86
CA ASP A 43 -7.80 12.68 -17.45
C ASP A 43 -6.84 11.68 -18.11
N THR A 44 -5.81 12.19 -18.78
CA THR A 44 -4.78 11.38 -19.42
C THR A 44 -4.03 10.58 -18.38
N GLU A 45 -3.56 11.25 -17.33
CA GLU A 45 -2.81 10.61 -16.25
C GLU A 45 -3.67 9.57 -15.52
N ARG A 46 -4.90 9.90 -15.13
CA ARG A 46 -5.83 8.93 -14.53
C ARG A 46 -6.04 7.71 -15.42
N THR A 47 -6.11 7.91 -16.73
CA THR A 47 -6.27 6.81 -17.69
C THR A 47 -5.02 5.94 -17.78
N GLU A 48 -3.83 6.53 -17.76
CA GLU A 48 -2.57 5.79 -17.73
C GLU A 48 -2.42 4.96 -16.45
N TYR A 49 -2.67 5.55 -15.27
CA TYR A 49 -2.65 4.84 -14.00
C TYR A 49 -3.66 3.69 -13.97
N HIS A 50 -4.89 3.94 -14.44
CA HIS A 50 -5.91 2.90 -14.54
C HIS A 50 -5.48 1.76 -15.47
N LYS A 51 -4.98 2.07 -16.66
CA LYS A 51 -4.48 1.04 -17.60
C LYS A 51 -3.32 0.24 -17.02
N CYS A 52 -2.40 0.90 -16.30
CA CYS A 52 -1.33 0.20 -15.60
C CYS A 52 -1.90 -0.75 -14.53
N TYR A 53 -2.78 -0.26 -13.64
CA TYR A 53 -3.36 -1.08 -12.57
C TYR A 53 -4.15 -2.29 -13.10
N MET A 54 -4.85 -2.11 -14.20
CA MET A 54 -5.60 -3.16 -14.89
C MET A 54 -4.74 -4.09 -15.75
N ASN A 55 -3.45 -3.79 -15.93
CA ASN A 55 -2.55 -4.47 -16.86
C ASN A 55 -3.05 -4.46 -18.33
N THR A 56 -3.72 -3.38 -18.75
CA THR A 56 -4.29 -3.23 -20.12
C THR A 56 -3.55 -2.20 -20.97
N GLY A 57 -2.38 -1.74 -20.53
CA GLY A 57 -1.61 -0.72 -21.23
C GLY A 57 -0.20 -0.53 -20.66
N PRO A 58 0.57 0.44 -21.19
CA PRO A 58 1.91 0.72 -20.72
C PRO A 58 1.87 1.18 -19.25
N CYS A 59 2.93 0.87 -18.51
CA CYS A 59 3.09 1.30 -17.14
C CYS A 59 4.47 1.90 -16.92
N LYS A 60 4.51 3.16 -16.47
CA LYS A 60 5.75 3.85 -16.07
C LYS A 60 6.26 3.28 -14.74
N PRO A 61 7.57 3.37 -14.43
CA PRO A 61 8.13 2.86 -13.17
C PRO A 61 7.38 3.34 -11.92
N ILE A 62 7.09 4.65 -11.86
CA ILE A 62 6.31 5.25 -10.77
C ILE A 62 4.89 4.69 -10.66
N GLN A 63 4.20 4.57 -11.80
CA GLN A 63 2.85 4.00 -11.85
C GLN A 63 2.87 2.57 -11.33
N LYS A 64 3.88 1.78 -11.70
CA LYS A 64 4.02 0.38 -11.29
C LYS A 64 4.14 0.27 -9.77
N THR A 65 5.03 1.04 -9.17
CA THR A 65 5.22 1.03 -7.72
C THR A 65 3.93 1.37 -6.97
N LEU A 66 3.25 2.45 -7.35
CA LEU A 66 2.01 2.90 -6.68
C LEU A 66 0.85 1.93 -6.88
N THR A 67 0.71 1.37 -8.09
CA THR A 67 -0.36 0.42 -8.42
C THR A 67 -0.16 -0.95 -7.77
N ASP A 68 1.08 -1.41 -7.59
CA ASP A 68 1.40 -2.68 -6.94
C ASP A 68 1.13 -2.69 -5.43
N MET A 69 1.37 -1.55 -4.78
CA MET A 69 1.09 -1.37 -3.35
C MET A 69 -0.41 -1.17 -3.09
N PHE A 70 -1.16 -0.60 -4.05
CA PHE A 70 -2.55 -0.18 -3.87
C PHE A 70 -3.45 -1.29 -3.30
N SER A 71 -3.41 -2.49 -3.87
CA SER A 71 -4.29 -3.60 -3.45
C SER A 71 -4.03 -4.01 -2.00
N GLU A 72 -2.76 -4.10 -1.59
CA GLU A 72 -2.42 -4.43 -0.21
C GLU A 72 -2.76 -3.28 0.74
N ALA A 73 -2.40 -2.04 0.38
CA ALA A 73 -2.73 -0.85 1.15
C ALA A 73 -4.25 -0.75 1.37
N TYR A 74 -5.07 -1.04 0.37
CA TYR A 74 -6.53 -1.00 0.51
C TYR A 74 -7.03 -2.02 1.53
N HIS A 75 -6.68 -3.30 1.35
CA HIS A 75 -7.20 -4.41 2.16
C HIS A 75 -6.61 -4.43 3.57
N THR A 76 -5.42 -3.86 3.78
CA THR A 76 -4.78 -3.73 5.10
C THR A 76 -5.07 -2.41 5.80
N LYS A 77 -5.91 -1.55 5.22
CA LYS A 77 -6.21 -0.20 5.74
C LYS A 77 -4.93 0.65 5.91
N CYS A 78 -4.06 0.59 4.92
CA CYS A 78 -2.83 1.37 4.83
C CYS A 78 -1.88 1.14 6.02
N LYS A 79 -1.80 -0.09 6.54
CA LYS A 79 -0.96 -0.44 7.70
C LYS A 79 0.52 -0.06 7.52
N LYS A 80 1.00 -0.07 6.27
CA LYS A 80 2.38 0.25 5.88
C LYS A 80 2.54 1.64 5.26
N CYS A 81 1.47 2.44 5.22
CA CYS A 81 1.51 3.75 4.59
C CYS A 81 2.09 4.80 5.54
N THR A 82 2.90 5.72 5.01
CA THR A 82 3.23 6.98 5.69
C THR A 82 1.98 7.86 5.84
N GLU A 83 2.04 8.93 6.65
CA GLU A 83 0.91 9.86 6.77
C GLU A 83 0.56 10.53 5.42
N LYS A 84 1.57 10.95 4.65
CA LYS A 84 1.37 11.51 3.31
C LYS A 84 0.72 10.50 2.36
N GLN A 85 1.15 9.24 2.40
CA GLN A 85 0.54 8.18 1.60
C GLN A 85 -0.91 7.92 2.00
N LYS A 86 -1.26 7.97 3.29
CA LYS A 86 -2.65 7.83 3.76
C LYS A 86 -3.54 8.94 3.20
N GLU A 87 -3.06 10.19 3.23
CA GLU A 87 -3.77 11.34 2.66
C GLU A 87 -4.01 11.16 1.16
N ILE A 88 -2.95 10.88 0.40
CA ILE A 88 -3.02 10.64 -1.05
C ILE A 88 -4.00 9.49 -1.34
N PHE A 89 -3.87 8.38 -0.63
CA PHE A 89 -4.68 7.18 -0.83
C PHE A 89 -6.17 7.45 -0.57
N SER A 90 -6.47 8.18 0.50
CA SER A 90 -7.83 8.63 0.82
C SER A 90 -8.41 9.51 -0.30
N SER A 91 -7.65 10.50 -0.78
CA SER A 91 -8.07 11.39 -1.86
C SER A 91 -8.38 10.63 -3.15
N VAL A 92 -7.52 9.70 -3.55
CA VAL A 92 -7.73 8.85 -4.74
C VAL A 92 -9.03 8.04 -4.62
N ILE A 93 -9.23 7.36 -3.50
CA ILE A 93 -10.43 6.53 -3.28
C ILE A 93 -11.70 7.37 -3.30
N ASN A 94 -11.69 8.49 -2.58
CA ASN A 94 -12.85 9.38 -2.49
C ASN A 94 -13.19 9.98 -3.85
N TRP A 95 -12.17 10.36 -4.64
CA TRP A 95 -12.37 10.87 -5.98
C TRP A 95 -13.02 9.84 -6.89
N TYR A 96 -12.51 8.60 -6.94
CA TYR A 96 -13.09 7.56 -7.81
C TYR A 96 -14.51 7.20 -7.39
N LYS A 97 -14.77 7.01 -6.08
CA LYS A 97 -16.13 6.73 -5.58
C LYS A 97 -17.14 7.81 -5.94
N LYS A 98 -16.71 9.08 -5.94
CA LYS A 98 -17.58 10.22 -6.22
C LYS A 98 -17.77 10.48 -7.72
N ASN A 99 -16.69 10.41 -8.50
CA ASN A 99 -16.67 10.90 -9.89
C ASN A 99 -16.77 9.79 -10.94
N ASP A 100 -16.36 8.56 -10.61
CA ASP A 100 -16.34 7.43 -11.54
C ASP A 100 -16.58 6.10 -10.80
N PRO A 101 -17.79 5.90 -10.27
CA PRO A 101 -18.12 4.74 -9.43
C PRO A 101 -18.01 3.41 -10.19
N ASP A 102 -18.26 3.39 -11.50
CA ASP A 102 -18.14 2.19 -12.31
C ASP A 102 -16.68 1.76 -12.42
N LYS A 103 -15.76 2.70 -12.69
CA LYS A 103 -14.33 2.42 -12.68
C LYS A 103 -13.84 2.04 -11.28
N TRP A 104 -14.41 2.64 -10.22
CA TRP A 104 -14.12 2.23 -8.85
C TRP A 104 -14.47 0.76 -8.59
N GLN A 105 -15.61 0.27 -9.09
CA GLN A 105 -15.97 -1.15 -8.93
C GLN A 105 -14.97 -2.08 -9.62
N LEU A 106 -14.49 -1.71 -10.81
CA LEU A 106 -13.46 -2.47 -11.51
C LEU A 106 -12.15 -2.48 -10.71
N ILE A 107 -11.74 -1.32 -10.17
CA ILE A 107 -10.53 -1.20 -9.34
C ILE A 107 -10.66 -2.09 -8.10
N PHE A 108 -11.81 -2.06 -7.42
CA PHE A 108 -12.06 -2.89 -6.26
C PHE A 108 -12.00 -4.38 -6.61
N ALA A 109 -12.66 -4.82 -7.69
CA ALA A 109 -12.64 -6.21 -8.13
C ALA A 109 -11.20 -6.68 -8.41
N LYS A 110 -10.43 -5.89 -9.16
CA LYS A 110 -9.01 -6.17 -9.44
C LYS A 110 -8.18 -6.25 -8.17
N SER A 111 -8.43 -5.39 -7.17
CA SER A 111 -7.73 -5.43 -5.88
C SER A 111 -7.95 -6.74 -5.13
N VAL A 112 -9.17 -7.28 -5.18
CA VAL A 112 -9.53 -8.55 -4.54
C VAL A 112 -8.82 -9.71 -5.25
N GLU A 113 -8.78 -9.70 -6.58
CA GLU A 113 -8.05 -10.70 -7.36
C GLU A 113 -6.55 -10.70 -7.06
N ASP A 114 -5.94 -9.51 -6.98
CA ASP A 114 -4.51 -9.38 -6.67
C ASP A 114 -4.18 -9.92 -5.28
N MET A 115 -5.04 -9.66 -4.30
CA MET A 115 -4.86 -10.20 -2.94
C MET A 115 -5.03 -11.72 -2.90
N LYS A 116 -5.98 -12.29 -3.66
CA LYS A 116 -6.10 -13.75 -3.81
C LYS A 116 -4.84 -14.36 -4.42
N LYS A 117 -4.32 -13.76 -5.50
CA LYS A 117 -3.07 -14.21 -6.16
C LYS A 117 -1.87 -14.13 -5.21
N LYS A 118 -1.72 -13.04 -4.46
CA LYS A 118 -0.68 -12.89 -3.43
C LYS A 118 -0.80 -13.96 -2.34
N ALA A 119 -2.02 -14.30 -1.91
CA ALA A 119 -2.23 -15.36 -0.92
C ALA A 119 -1.84 -16.75 -1.46
N THR A 120 -2.18 -17.06 -2.71
CA THR A 120 -1.80 -18.34 -3.34
C THR A 120 -0.30 -18.47 -3.59
N GLN A 121 0.39 -17.35 -3.89
CA GLN A 121 1.84 -17.33 -4.13
C GLN A 121 2.66 -17.44 -2.83
N LYS A 122 2.09 -17.02 -1.69
CA LYS A 122 2.71 -17.16 -0.37
C LYS A 122 2.59 -18.56 0.22
N SER A 123 1.89 -19.50 -0.44
CA SER A 123 1.91 -20.92 -0.07
C SER A 123 3.11 -21.56 -0.76
N PRO A 124 4.17 -21.95 -0.03
CA PRO A 124 5.15 -22.86 -0.61
C PRO A 124 4.41 -24.16 -0.95
N ALA A 125 4.81 -24.79 -2.05
CA ALA A 125 4.47 -26.18 -2.32
C ALA A 125 4.74 -27.00 -1.05
N LYS A 126 3.74 -27.80 -0.66
CA LYS A 126 3.82 -28.81 0.38
C LYS A 126 5.07 -29.68 0.24
#